data_AF-A0A1L0BEZ2-F1
#
_entry.id   AF-A0A1L0BEZ2-F1
#
_cell.length_a   1.000
_cell.length_b   1.000
_cell.length_c   1.000
_cell.angle_alpha   90.00
_cell.angle_beta   90.00
_cell.angle_gamma   90.00
#
_symmetry.space_group_name_H-M   'P 1'
#
loop_
_entity.id
_entity.type
_entity.pdbx_description
1 polymer ?
#
loop_
_entity_poly.entity_id
_entity_poly.type
_entity_poly.pdbx_seq_one_letter_code
_entity_poly.pdbx_strand_id
1 'polypeptide(L)'
;MSKEQDPIEWDTVDTGPEVFETSDVESVEMLDPPEEQSTDVDKSVLHPSSAKEHFEHSVVTDKNEVVDFLGSLISIHGNSGYNVRRVYEMPAQKLARIQAELEELKTQKIHENEVDKLTEDLEKLLGTENLDAGIHEQKLRTVFEQISQRLTGLDESSIPASGNRKRSEAEVLELEKRLHELEEIVGVEDFDSSKSVRNHVDDLGRKLEVLYDPEYDMGHLKGEIKRLAKEMDELNAKRRMAQIANGDIAVKPSTPFDTKVDSIYEILPEMEKAMAVVPNLVSRLKSLHHVHAEIGHSVSAISDIDKTIQSLHLEMKTWNENLDQVNLAIDAHTKKFEANREGIEARIEGFEKRLADISRIE
;
A
#
# COMPACT_ATOMS: atom_id res chain seq x y z
N MET A 1 -59.75 21.43 1.36
CA MET A 1 -59.07 21.26 0.06
C MET A 1 -57.92 20.28 0.27
N SER A 2 -58.25 18.99 0.28
CA SER A 2 -57.27 17.92 0.31
C SER A 2 -57.44 17.18 -1.00
N LYS A 3 -56.48 17.34 -1.92
CA LYS A 3 -56.42 16.50 -3.12
C LYS A 3 -55.90 15.15 -2.67
N GLU A 4 -56.79 14.18 -2.70
CA GLU A 4 -56.50 12.75 -2.68
C GLU A 4 -55.52 12.48 -3.83
N GLN A 5 -54.37 11.91 -3.51
CA GLN A 5 -53.38 11.45 -4.48
C GLN A 5 -53.81 10.06 -4.93
N ASP A 6 -54.27 9.97 -6.19
CA ASP A 6 -54.60 8.70 -6.82
C ASP A 6 -53.36 7.78 -6.85
N PRO A 7 -53.50 6.48 -6.53
CA PRO A 7 -52.40 5.52 -6.58
C PRO A 7 -52.00 5.25 -8.04
N ILE A 8 -50.70 5.34 -8.32
CA ILE A 8 -50.12 5.06 -9.65
C ILE A 8 -50.28 3.57 -9.95
N GLU A 9 -51.13 3.24 -10.91
CA GLU A 9 -51.43 1.88 -11.37
C GLU A 9 -50.34 1.42 -12.38
N TRP A 10 -49.62 0.34 -12.08
CA TRP A 10 -48.47 -0.21 -12.83
C TRP A 10 -48.84 -0.91 -14.16
N ASP A 11 -50.01 -0.62 -14.74
CA ASP A 11 -50.58 -1.39 -15.86
C ASP A 11 -49.97 -1.03 -17.25
N THR A 12 -48.77 -0.45 -17.26
CA THR A 12 -48.08 0.05 -18.47
C THR A 12 -46.63 -0.43 -18.56
N VAL A 13 -46.30 -1.60 -18.00
CA VAL A 13 -44.97 -2.20 -18.20
C VAL A 13 -44.94 -2.84 -19.59
N ASP A 14 -44.21 -2.21 -20.51
CA ASP A 14 -43.88 -2.74 -21.82
C ASP A 14 -43.08 -4.05 -21.65
N THR A 15 -43.51 -5.11 -22.35
CA THR A 15 -42.85 -6.44 -22.34
C THR A 15 -41.95 -6.64 -23.57
N GLY A 16 -41.68 -5.56 -24.30
CA GLY A 16 -40.67 -5.53 -25.35
C GLY A 16 -39.27 -5.89 -24.82
N PRO A 17 -38.33 -6.23 -25.71
CA PRO A 17 -36.96 -6.50 -25.31
C PRO A 17 -36.36 -5.27 -24.61
N GLU A 18 -35.73 -5.48 -23.46
CA GLU A 18 -35.19 -4.39 -22.62
C GLU A 18 -34.05 -3.62 -23.31
N VAL A 19 -33.36 -4.27 -24.26
CA VAL A 19 -32.22 -3.72 -24.97
C VAL A 19 -32.42 -3.92 -26.48
N PHE A 20 -32.39 -2.82 -27.23
CA PHE A 20 -32.35 -2.81 -28.69
C PHE A 20 -30.95 -2.37 -29.14
N GLU A 21 -30.09 -3.35 -29.39
CA GLU A 21 -28.70 -3.12 -29.81
C GLU A 21 -28.47 -3.53 -31.27
N THR A 22 -27.47 -2.91 -31.89
CA THR A 22 -26.95 -3.36 -33.18
C THR A 22 -26.14 -4.63 -32.97
N SER A 23 -26.20 -5.60 -33.90
CA SER A 23 -25.39 -6.82 -33.85
C SER A 23 -23.95 -6.52 -33.48
N ASP A 24 -23.42 -7.19 -32.46
CA ASP A 24 -22.01 -7.11 -32.09
C ASP A 24 -21.16 -7.46 -33.30
N VAL A 25 -20.40 -6.48 -33.78
CA VAL A 25 -19.34 -6.67 -34.78
C VAL A 25 -18.05 -6.66 -33.99
N GLU A 26 -17.26 -7.73 -34.08
CA GLU A 26 -15.92 -7.79 -33.52
C GLU A 26 -15.08 -6.64 -34.12
N SER A 27 -15.02 -5.51 -33.43
CA SER A 27 -14.06 -4.46 -33.73
C SER A 27 -12.70 -4.97 -33.29
N VAL A 28 -11.95 -5.52 -34.24
CA VAL A 28 -10.55 -5.88 -34.02
C VAL A 28 -9.83 -4.58 -33.69
N GLU A 29 -9.54 -4.39 -32.40
CA GLU A 29 -8.69 -3.32 -31.91
C GLU A 29 -7.30 -3.61 -32.46
N MET A 30 -7.02 -3.12 -33.67
CA MET A 30 -5.69 -3.19 -34.23
C MET A 30 -4.81 -2.30 -33.36
N LEU A 31 -4.05 -2.93 -32.46
CA LEU A 31 -2.95 -2.29 -31.77
C LEU A 31 -2.14 -1.52 -32.82
N ASP A 32 -1.90 -0.24 -32.55
CA ASP A 32 -1.12 0.60 -33.45
C ASP A 32 0.15 -0.15 -33.83
N PRO A 33 0.50 -0.21 -35.13
CA PRO A 33 1.72 -0.87 -35.54
C PRO A 33 2.88 -0.24 -34.78
N PRO A 34 3.81 -1.04 -34.23
CA PRO A 34 4.94 -0.51 -33.48
C PRO A 34 5.68 0.51 -34.33
N GLU A 35 6.05 1.65 -33.73
CA GLU A 35 6.78 2.71 -34.44
C GLU A 35 7.97 2.12 -35.21
N GLU A 36 8.02 2.39 -36.51
CA GLU A 36 9.12 1.95 -37.36
C GLU A 36 10.46 2.40 -36.75
N GLN A 37 11.38 1.45 -36.58
CA GLN A 37 12.72 1.75 -36.07
C GLN A 37 13.46 2.58 -37.12
N SER A 38 13.49 3.90 -36.93
CA SER A 38 14.28 4.80 -37.75
C SER A 38 15.77 4.47 -37.61
N THR A 39 16.47 4.32 -38.74
CA THR A 39 17.92 4.10 -38.76
C THR A 39 18.71 5.30 -38.25
N ASP A 40 18.08 6.48 -38.17
CA ASP A 40 18.71 7.72 -37.73
C ASP A 40 18.59 7.95 -36.22
N VAL A 41 17.81 7.11 -35.51
CA VAL A 41 17.59 7.23 -34.07
C VAL A 41 18.16 6.01 -33.36
N ASP A 42 19.26 6.22 -32.63
CA ASP A 42 19.80 5.20 -31.73
C ASP A 42 18.87 5.05 -30.52
N LYS A 43 18.13 3.93 -30.45
CA LYS A 43 17.27 3.55 -29.34
C LYS A 43 18.00 2.60 -28.39
N SER A 44 19.24 2.92 -28.02
CA SER A 44 20.01 2.12 -27.06
C SER A 44 19.25 1.99 -25.72
N VAL A 45 18.94 0.74 -25.32
CA VAL A 45 18.28 0.46 -24.04
C VAL A 45 19.31 0.61 -22.93
N LEU A 46 19.10 1.60 -22.05
CA LEU A 46 19.91 1.76 -20.85
C LEU A 46 19.43 0.76 -19.81
N HIS A 47 20.26 -0.24 -19.48
CA HIS A 47 20.00 -1.14 -18.37
C HIS A 47 20.33 -0.45 -17.04
N PRO A 48 19.34 -0.19 -16.16
CA PRO A 48 19.58 0.54 -14.91
C PRO A 48 20.57 -0.18 -13.99
N SER A 49 20.63 -1.51 -14.04
CA SER A 49 21.59 -2.33 -13.29
C SER A 49 23.03 -2.09 -13.73
N SER A 50 23.30 -2.08 -15.03
CA SER A 50 24.64 -1.81 -15.58
C SER A 50 25.05 -0.35 -15.37
N ALA A 51 24.11 0.59 -15.50
CA ALA A 51 24.36 2.00 -15.19
C ALA A 51 24.69 2.18 -13.69
N LYS A 52 23.97 1.49 -12.79
CA LYS A 52 24.24 1.51 -11.35
C LYS A 52 25.66 1.04 -11.04
N GLU A 53 26.08 -0.11 -11.58
CA GLU A 53 27.45 -0.62 -11.38
C GLU A 53 28.52 0.37 -11.90
N HIS A 54 28.26 1.03 -13.03
CA HIS A 54 29.17 2.01 -13.59
C HIS A 54 29.32 3.26 -12.70
N PHE A 55 28.23 3.74 -12.11
CA PHE A 55 28.20 4.98 -11.33
C PHE A 55 28.30 4.79 -9.81
N GLU A 56 28.23 3.55 -9.30
CA GLU A 56 28.32 3.25 -7.86
C GLU A 56 29.59 3.82 -7.20
N HIS A 57 30.71 3.76 -7.92
CA HIS A 57 31.99 4.28 -7.46
C HIS A 57 32.22 5.75 -7.82
N SER A 58 31.27 6.41 -8.49
CA SER A 58 31.41 7.79 -8.94
C SER A 58 30.72 8.72 -7.96
N VAL A 59 31.49 9.41 -7.11
CA VAL A 59 30.96 10.34 -6.12
C VAL A 59 31.19 11.77 -6.62
N VAL A 60 30.12 12.56 -6.63
CA VAL A 60 30.18 14.01 -6.89
C VAL A 60 30.69 14.70 -5.61
N THR A 61 31.80 15.42 -5.70
CA THR A 61 32.37 16.13 -4.55
C THR A 61 31.68 17.49 -4.36
N ASP A 62 30.84 17.61 -3.34
CA ASP A 62 30.03 18.81 -3.07
C ASP A 62 30.25 19.46 -1.69
N LYS A 63 31.29 19.06 -0.96
CA LYS A 63 31.46 19.52 0.43
C LYS A 63 32.08 20.93 0.59
N ASN A 64 31.79 21.93 -0.27
CA ASN A 64 31.79 23.38 0.07
C ASN A 64 32.01 24.37 -1.11
N GLU A 65 32.18 23.96 -2.36
CA GLU A 65 32.31 24.92 -3.47
C GLU A 65 30.99 24.99 -4.26
N VAL A 66 30.25 26.08 -4.08
CA VAL A 66 29.16 26.46 -4.98
C VAL A 66 29.75 26.49 -6.39
N VAL A 67 29.27 25.63 -7.28
CA VAL A 67 29.72 25.59 -8.68
C VAL A 67 29.51 26.99 -9.27
N ASP A 68 30.62 27.68 -9.57
CA ASP A 68 30.57 29.04 -10.10
C ASP A 68 30.34 28.98 -11.61
N PHE A 69 29.14 29.35 -12.05
CA PHE A 69 28.77 29.49 -13.45
C PHE A 69 29.08 30.89 -14.01
N LEU A 70 29.69 31.79 -13.23
CA LEU A 70 29.91 33.19 -13.62
C LEU A 70 31.07 33.40 -14.62
N GLY A 71 31.64 32.32 -15.18
CA GLY A 71 32.47 32.38 -16.38
C GLY A 71 33.76 33.19 -16.24
N SER A 72 34.37 33.23 -15.05
CA SER A 72 35.61 33.96 -14.81
C SER A 72 36.78 33.34 -15.59
N LEU A 73 37.33 34.10 -16.55
CA LEU A 73 38.46 33.71 -17.41
C LEU A 73 39.81 33.58 -16.66
N ILE A 74 39.83 33.77 -15.34
CA ILE A 74 41.05 33.81 -14.52
C ILE A 74 41.50 32.40 -14.12
N SER A 75 40.58 31.42 -14.10
CA SER A 75 40.97 30.02 -13.91
C SER A 75 41.39 29.42 -15.26
N ILE A 76 42.71 29.31 -15.46
CA ILE A 76 43.34 28.72 -16.66
C ILE A 76 42.91 27.25 -16.89
N HIS A 77 42.29 26.61 -15.89
CA HIS A 77 41.58 25.34 -16.02
C HIS A 77 40.14 25.55 -15.54
N GLY A 78 39.20 25.63 -16.48
CA GLY A 78 37.81 25.98 -16.22
C GLY A 78 37.06 24.95 -15.38
N ASN A 79 37.03 25.13 -14.05
CA ASN A 79 36.17 24.38 -13.14
C ASN A 79 34.72 24.91 -13.18
N SER A 80 34.15 24.96 -14.38
CA SER A 80 32.72 25.21 -14.59
C SER A 80 32.01 23.86 -14.57
N GLY A 81 31.63 23.40 -13.37
CA GLY A 81 30.85 22.16 -13.22
C GLY A 81 31.17 21.38 -11.96
N TYR A 82 30.34 20.36 -11.71
CA TYR A 82 30.53 19.39 -10.65
C TYR A 82 31.71 18.47 -10.96
N ASN A 83 32.62 18.32 -10.00
CA ASN A 83 33.74 17.39 -10.13
C ASN A 83 33.33 15.99 -9.65
N VAL A 84 33.56 14.99 -10.50
CA VAL A 84 33.31 13.57 -10.19
C VAL A 84 34.63 12.90 -9.83
N ARG A 85 34.70 12.29 -8.65
CA ARG A 85 35.84 11.46 -8.24
C ARG A 85 35.42 10.00 -8.18
N ARG A 86 36.20 9.13 -8.81
CA ARG A 86 36.04 7.68 -8.65
C ARG A 86 36.64 7.24 -7.31
N VAL A 87 35.79 6.72 -6.45
CA VAL A 87 36.15 6.19 -5.13
C VAL A 87 36.08 4.67 -5.19
N TYR A 88 37.25 4.02 -5.09
CA TYR A 88 37.36 2.56 -5.14
C TYR A 88 36.70 1.86 -3.93
N GLU A 89 36.58 2.55 -2.80
CA GLU A 89 35.93 2.05 -1.58
C GLU A 89 35.19 3.18 -0.86
N MET A 90 33.88 3.00 -0.64
CA MET A 90 33.11 3.90 0.21
C MET A 90 33.59 3.79 1.67
N PRO A 91 33.54 4.86 2.48
CA PRO A 91 33.97 4.81 3.88
C PRO A 91 33.32 3.67 4.67
N ALA A 92 32.01 3.44 4.49
CA ALA A 92 31.29 2.33 5.10
C ALA A 92 31.79 0.95 4.65
N GLN A 93 32.11 0.79 3.36
CA GLN A 93 32.65 -0.46 2.81
C GLN A 93 34.07 -0.72 3.32
N LYS A 94 34.89 0.33 3.46
CA LYS A 94 36.23 0.25 4.06
C LYS A 94 36.17 -0.15 5.53
N LEU A 95 35.25 0.42 6.30
CA LEU A 95 35.03 0.04 7.70
C LEU A 95 34.58 -1.42 7.83
N ALA A 96 33.65 -1.88 6.99
CA ALA A 96 33.22 -3.28 6.98
C ALA A 96 34.35 -4.26 6.62
N ARG A 97 35.21 -3.90 5.66
CA ARG A 97 36.40 -4.68 5.33
C ARG A 97 37.39 -4.75 6.49
N ILE A 98 37.70 -3.62 7.11
CA ILE A 98 38.62 -3.56 8.26
C ILE A 98 38.07 -4.38 9.44
N GLN A 99 36.75 -4.34 9.67
CA GLN A 99 36.10 -5.17 10.69
C GLN A 99 36.28 -6.66 10.39
N ALA A 100 36.04 -7.10 9.15
CA ALA A 100 36.22 -8.49 8.75
C ALA A 100 37.69 -8.95 8.83
N GLU A 101 38.64 -8.10 8.41
CA GLU A 101 40.08 -8.37 8.53
C GLU A 101 40.51 -8.49 10.01
N LEU A 102 39.96 -7.67 10.91
CA LEU A 102 40.22 -7.77 12.35
C LEU A 102 39.60 -9.02 12.98
N GLU A 103 38.39 -9.41 12.58
CA GLU A 103 37.78 -10.68 13.00
C GLU A 103 38.60 -11.88 12.51
N GLU A 104 39.11 -11.83 11.27
CA GLU A 104 40.00 -12.85 10.74
C GLU A 104 41.31 -12.94 11.54
N LEU A 105 41.96 -11.81 11.83
CA LEU A 105 43.18 -11.78 12.66
C LEU A 105 42.95 -12.30 14.08
N LYS A 106 41.77 -12.04 14.65
CA LYS A 106 41.34 -12.61 15.94
C LYS A 106 41.24 -14.14 15.86
N THR A 107 40.69 -14.69 14.78
CA THR A 107 40.61 -16.15 14.61
C THR A 107 41.98 -16.81 14.41
N GLN A 108 42.94 -16.09 13.81
CA GLN A 108 44.31 -16.57 13.62
C GLN A 108 45.16 -16.53 14.91
N LYS A 109 44.64 -15.96 16.01
CA LYS A 109 45.34 -15.74 17.30
C LYS A 109 46.68 -14.99 17.17
N ILE A 110 46.83 -14.23 16.09
CA ILE A 110 48.00 -13.41 15.85
C ILE A 110 47.77 -12.08 16.59
N HIS A 111 48.59 -11.80 17.61
CA HIS A 111 48.52 -10.56 18.41
C HIS A 111 47.12 -10.24 18.98
N GLU A 112 46.47 -11.21 19.64
CA GLU A 112 45.13 -11.10 20.26
C GLU A 112 44.95 -9.80 21.10
N ASN A 113 45.98 -9.42 21.87
CA ASN A 113 45.98 -8.20 22.68
C ASN A 113 46.04 -6.88 21.88
N GLU A 114 46.57 -6.89 20.65
CA GLU A 114 46.62 -5.71 19.77
C GLU A 114 45.34 -5.61 18.94
N VAL A 115 44.80 -6.74 18.50
CA VAL A 115 43.50 -6.82 17.82
C VAL A 115 42.38 -6.34 18.74
N ASP A 116 42.36 -6.77 20.01
CA ASP A 116 41.34 -6.32 20.96
C ASP A 116 41.43 -4.80 21.24
N LYS A 117 42.64 -4.23 21.27
CA LYS A 117 42.84 -2.76 21.36
C LYS A 117 42.35 -2.03 20.12
N LEU A 118 42.64 -2.56 18.93
CA LEU A 118 42.21 -1.97 17.67
C LEU A 118 40.70 -2.06 17.49
N THR A 119 40.06 -3.13 17.97
CA THR A 119 38.59 -3.21 18.01
C THR A 119 38.00 -2.21 18.99
N GLU A 120 38.60 -2.02 20.15
CA GLU A 120 38.17 -1.02 21.13
C GLU A 120 38.34 0.41 20.59
N ASP A 121 39.44 0.69 19.89
CA ASP A 121 39.70 1.99 19.28
C ASP A 121 38.77 2.27 18.08
N LEU A 122 38.43 1.25 17.29
CA LEU A 122 37.40 1.35 16.25
C LEU A 122 36.02 1.58 16.82
N GLU A 123 35.65 0.87 17.89
CA GLU A 123 34.36 1.05 18.56
C GLU A 123 34.26 2.45 19.19
N LYS A 124 35.35 2.96 19.77
CA LYS A 124 35.46 4.36 20.20
C LYS A 124 35.33 5.34 19.05
N LEU A 125 35.98 5.08 17.91
CA LEU A 125 35.90 5.95 16.73
C LEU A 125 34.49 5.97 16.12
N LEU A 126 33.82 4.82 16.04
CA LEU A 126 32.42 4.71 15.64
C LEU A 126 31.48 5.43 16.63
N GLY A 127 31.82 5.36 17.92
CA GLY A 127 31.17 6.16 18.96
C GLY A 127 31.40 7.67 18.80
N THR A 128 32.57 8.08 18.30
CA THR A 128 32.90 9.49 18.08
C THR A 128 32.37 10.07 16.76
N GLU A 129 32.20 9.28 15.69
CA GLU A 129 31.45 9.73 14.50
C GLU A 129 29.98 10.03 14.86
N ASN A 130 29.42 9.32 15.85
CA ASN A 130 28.10 9.65 16.42
C ASN A 130 28.10 10.90 17.32
N LEU A 131 29.27 11.44 17.70
CA LEU A 131 29.39 12.67 18.51
C LEU A 131 29.57 13.93 17.64
N ASP A 132 29.97 13.78 16.37
CA ASP A 132 29.97 14.86 15.38
C ASP A 132 28.65 14.94 14.57
N ALA A 133 27.66 14.16 15.00
CA ALA A 133 26.26 14.39 14.72
C ALA A 133 25.87 15.78 15.27
N GLY A 134 25.84 16.76 14.38
CA GLY A 134 25.67 18.18 14.72
C GLY A 134 24.51 18.44 15.69
N ILE A 135 24.52 19.59 16.33
CA ILE A 135 23.60 20.05 17.40
C ILE A 135 22.11 19.70 17.13
N HIS A 136 21.70 19.61 15.87
CA HIS A 136 20.35 19.21 15.45
C HIS A 136 20.01 17.73 15.68
N GLU A 137 20.96 16.81 15.49
CA GLU A 137 20.74 15.39 15.69
C GLU A 137 20.70 15.03 17.18
N GLN A 138 21.53 15.69 18.00
CA GLN A 138 21.43 15.60 19.45
C GLN A 138 20.08 16.13 19.96
N LYS A 139 19.58 17.24 19.40
CA LYS A 139 18.23 17.75 19.70
C LYS A 139 17.14 16.76 19.27
N LEU A 140 17.26 16.16 18.09
CA LEU A 140 16.32 15.14 17.63
C LEU A 140 16.33 13.92 18.54
N ARG A 141 17.49 13.45 18.99
CA ARG A 141 17.58 12.37 19.98
C ARG A 141 16.93 12.73 21.31
N THR A 142 17.17 13.95 21.85
CA THR A 142 16.49 14.38 23.08
C THR A 142 14.97 14.47 22.92
N VAL A 143 14.49 14.89 21.74
CA VAL A 143 13.05 14.92 21.44
C VAL A 143 12.50 13.50 21.31
N PHE A 144 13.22 12.58 20.65
CA PHE A 144 12.84 11.17 20.57
C PHE A 144 12.82 10.48 21.94
N GLU A 145 13.79 10.80 22.81
CA GLU A 145 13.86 10.31 24.21
C GLU A 145 12.69 10.86 25.04
N GLN A 146 12.31 12.13 24.82
CA GLN A 146 11.14 12.72 25.48
C GLN A 146 9.83 12.15 24.96
N ILE A 147 9.75 11.83 23.66
CA ILE A 147 8.59 11.16 23.05
C ILE A 147 8.47 9.72 23.57
N SER A 148 9.57 8.97 23.66
CA SER A 148 9.57 7.61 24.19
C SER A 148 9.21 7.58 25.67
N GLN A 149 9.71 8.51 26.49
CA GLN A 149 9.32 8.63 27.90
C GLN A 149 7.83 9.01 28.06
N ARG A 150 7.29 9.86 27.18
CA ARG A 150 5.84 10.16 27.17
C ARG A 150 5.00 8.97 26.73
N LEU A 151 5.49 8.15 25.80
CA LEU A 151 4.84 6.91 25.38
C LEU A 151 4.84 5.85 26.48
N THR A 152 5.89 5.77 27.31
CA THR A 152 5.93 4.84 28.45
C THR A 152 4.98 5.21 29.60
N GLY A 153 4.44 6.44 29.61
CA GLY A 153 3.42 6.88 30.57
C GLY A 153 1.98 6.58 30.15
N LEU A 154 1.76 6.02 28.95
CA LEU A 154 0.46 5.63 28.42
C LEU A 154 0.36 4.09 28.44
N ASP A 155 -0.43 3.61 29.39
CA ASP A 155 -0.96 2.25 29.59
C ASP A 155 -0.59 1.19 28.53
N GLU A 156 0.35 0.32 28.92
CA GLU A 156 0.98 -0.75 28.13
C GLU A 156 0.03 -1.91 27.76
N SER A 157 -1.25 -1.86 28.15
CA SER A 157 -2.25 -2.91 27.84
C SER A 157 -3.08 -2.67 26.58
N SER A 158 -2.87 -1.57 25.86
CA SER A 158 -3.72 -1.19 24.70
C SER A 158 -3.00 -1.17 23.35
N ILE A 159 -1.71 -1.47 23.29
CA ILE A 159 -0.93 -1.50 22.05
C ILE A 159 -0.51 -2.95 21.77
N PRO A 160 -1.09 -3.63 20.75
CA PRO A 160 -0.64 -4.99 20.41
C PRO A 160 0.83 -4.96 20.01
N ALA A 161 1.63 -5.80 20.65
CA ALA A 161 3.07 -5.91 20.49
C ALA A 161 3.49 -5.86 19.00
N SER A 162 4.24 -4.81 18.65
CA SER A 162 4.78 -4.54 17.30
C SER A 162 5.64 -5.70 16.74
N GLY A 163 6.11 -6.62 17.58
CA GLY A 163 6.86 -7.82 17.17
C GLY A 163 6.09 -8.77 16.25
N ASN A 164 4.76 -8.87 16.38
CA ASN A 164 3.96 -9.72 15.48
C ASN A 164 3.76 -9.08 14.10
N ARG A 165 3.70 -7.74 14.00
CA ARG A 165 3.55 -7.04 12.71
C ARG A 165 4.79 -7.18 11.84
N LYS A 166 5.99 -7.09 12.43
CA LYS A 166 7.25 -7.27 11.69
C LYS A 166 7.44 -8.68 11.17
N ARG A 167 6.99 -9.71 11.91
CA ARG A 167 7.00 -11.10 11.41
C ARG A 167 6.01 -11.30 10.27
N SER A 168 4.79 -10.77 10.39
CA SER A 168 3.82 -10.85 9.29
C SER A 168 4.26 -10.06 8.07
N GLU A 169 4.96 -8.92 8.23
CA GLU A 169 5.46 -8.12 7.11
C GLU A 169 6.63 -8.82 6.40
N ALA A 170 7.56 -9.42 7.15
CA ALA A 170 8.63 -10.23 6.57
C ALA A 170 8.09 -11.49 5.85
N GLU A 171 7.08 -12.15 6.44
CA GLU A 171 6.41 -13.32 5.83
C GLU A 171 5.62 -12.91 4.58
N VAL A 172 4.93 -11.78 4.59
CA VAL A 172 4.24 -11.23 3.41
C VAL A 172 5.27 -10.88 2.32
N LEU A 173 6.40 -10.25 2.66
CA LEU A 173 7.47 -9.97 1.69
C LEU A 173 8.08 -11.25 1.09
N GLU A 174 8.23 -12.31 1.88
CA GLU A 174 8.66 -13.62 1.39
C GLU A 174 7.63 -14.23 0.43
N LEU A 175 6.34 -14.14 0.78
CA LEU A 175 5.24 -14.61 -0.06
C LEU A 175 5.12 -13.81 -1.35
N GLU A 176 5.29 -12.49 -1.30
CA GLU A 176 5.32 -11.60 -2.47
C GLU A 176 6.52 -11.92 -3.37
N LYS A 177 7.71 -12.15 -2.80
CA LYS A 177 8.87 -12.59 -3.57
C LYS A 177 8.59 -13.92 -4.27
N ARG A 178 8.02 -14.89 -3.55
CA ARG A 178 7.66 -16.19 -4.11
C ARG A 178 6.56 -16.07 -5.18
N LEU A 179 5.60 -15.17 -4.97
CA LEU A 179 4.56 -14.88 -5.95
C LEU A 179 5.18 -14.28 -7.22
N HIS A 180 6.11 -13.33 -7.07
CA HIS A 180 6.85 -12.76 -8.20
C HIS A 180 7.65 -13.82 -8.95
N GLU A 181 8.37 -14.72 -8.25
CA GLU A 181 9.06 -15.84 -8.88
C GLU A 181 8.10 -16.76 -9.65
N LEU A 182 6.88 -16.99 -9.11
CA LEU A 182 5.85 -17.76 -9.81
C LEU A 182 5.26 -17.02 -11.01
N GLU A 183 5.04 -15.71 -10.89
CA GLU A 183 4.55 -14.85 -11.98
C GLU A 183 5.59 -14.74 -13.11
N GLU A 184 6.88 -14.66 -12.78
CA GLU A 184 7.98 -14.68 -13.75
C GLU A 184 8.03 -16.01 -14.52
N ILE A 185 7.87 -17.14 -13.82
CA ILE A 185 7.86 -18.47 -14.45
C ILE A 185 6.61 -18.68 -15.31
N VAL A 186 5.44 -18.22 -14.86
CA VAL A 186 4.16 -18.41 -15.57
C VAL A 186 4.02 -17.42 -16.72
N GLY A 187 4.58 -16.22 -16.60
CA GLY A 187 4.45 -15.13 -17.56
C GLY A 187 3.04 -14.54 -17.59
N VAL A 188 2.94 -13.27 -17.97
CA VAL A 188 1.66 -12.55 -18.14
C VAL A 188 1.20 -12.58 -19.60
N GLU A 189 2.11 -12.82 -20.54
CA GLU A 189 1.85 -12.73 -21.97
C GLU A 189 1.59 -14.11 -22.58
N ASP A 190 0.53 -14.19 -23.40
CA ASP A 190 0.18 -15.25 -24.35
C ASP A 190 -0.62 -16.49 -23.90
N PHE A 191 -1.03 -16.62 -22.64
CA PHE A 191 -2.13 -17.55 -22.33
C PHE A 191 -3.45 -16.89 -22.68
N ASP A 192 -3.93 -17.15 -23.90
CA ASP A 192 -5.30 -16.91 -24.32
C ASP A 192 -6.24 -17.32 -23.17
N SER A 193 -6.83 -16.34 -22.49
CA SER A 193 -7.33 -16.46 -21.11
C SER A 193 -8.50 -17.46 -20.96
N SER A 194 -8.88 -18.09 -22.07
CA SER A 194 -9.87 -19.15 -22.17
C SER A 194 -9.39 -20.52 -21.65
N LYS A 195 -8.08 -20.78 -21.54
CA LYS A 195 -7.56 -22.11 -21.20
C LYS A 195 -6.53 -22.06 -20.05
N SER A 196 -6.81 -22.82 -19.00
CA SER A 196 -5.86 -23.06 -17.90
C SER A 196 -4.52 -23.59 -18.43
N VAL A 197 -3.40 -23.12 -17.87
CA VAL A 197 -2.03 -23.61 -18.17
C VAL A 197 -1.96 -25.14 -18.12
N ARG A 198 -2.71 -25.77 -17.22
CA ARG A 198 -2.82 -27.24 -17.13
C ARG A 198 -3.38 -27.86 -18.41
N ASN A 199 -4.40 -27.27 -19.02
CA ASN A 199 -4.98 -27.76 -20.27
C ASN A 199 -3.98 -27.63 -21.43
N HIS A 200 -3.14 -26.59 -21.43
CA HIS A 200 -2.05 -26.44 -22.41
C HIS A 200 -0.95 -27.47 -22.21
N VAL A 201 -0.55 -27.75 -20.97
CA VAL A 201 0.42 -28.81 -20.66
C VAL A 201 -0.13 -30.19 -21.01
N ASP A 202 -1.41 -30.44 -20.74
CA ASP A 202 -2.07 -31.71 -21.10
C ASP A 202 -2.22 -31.85 -22.62
N ASP A 203 -2.50 -30.76 -23.35
CA ASP A 203 -2.56 -30.75 -24.82
C ASP A 203 -1.16 -30.93 -25.44
N LEU A 204 -0.14 -30.28 -24.89
CA LEU A 204 1.25 -30.49 -25.27
C LEU A 204 1.73 -31.91 -24.94
N GLY A 205 1.33 -32.45 -23.80
CA GLY A 205 1.60 -33.82 -23.39
C GLY A 205 0.99 -34.81 -24.36
N ARG A 206 -0.27 -34.62 -24.75
CA ARG A 206 -0.94 -35.41 -25.80
C ARG A 206 -0.25 -35.25 -27.15
N LYS A 207 0.13 -34.04 -27.55
CA LYS A 207 0.86 -33.78 -28.80
C LYS A 207 2.24 -34.44 -28.79
N LEU A 208 2.92 -34.42 -27.65
CA LEU A 208 4.22 -35.06 -27.45
C LEU A 208 4.09 -36.58 -27.45
N GLU A 209 3.07 -37.13 -26.82
CA GLU A 209 2.74 -38.57 -26.82
C GLU A 209 2.42 -39.06 -28.24
N VAL A 210 1.67 -38.26 -29.01
CA VAL A 210 1.42 -38.52 -30.44
C VAL A 210 2.68 -38.39 -31.30
N LEU A 211 3.62 -37.51 -30.94
CA LEU A 211 4.91 -37.36 -31.63
C LEU A 211 5.91 -38.45 -31.24
N TYR A 212 5.80 -39.01 -30.03
CA TYR A 212 6.73 -39.99 -29.48
C TYR A 212 6.33 -41.43 -29.78
N ASP A 213 5.07 -41.70 -30.17
CA ASP A 213 4.62 -42.98 -30.72
C ASP A 213 4.64 -42.97 -32.27
N PRO A 214 5.78 -43.30 -32.92
CA PRO A 214 5.84 -43.45 -34.38
C PRO A 214 5.12 -44.70 -34.89
N GLU A 215 4.71 -45.63 -34.01
CA GLU A 215 4.06 -46.89 -34.40
C GLU A 215 2.55 -46.78 -34.66
N TYR A 216 1.91 -45.69 -34.24
CA TYR A 216 0.52 -45.39 -34.59
C TYR A 216 0.48 -44.50 -35.83
N ASP A 217 0.51 -45.10 -37.02
CA ASP A 217 0.27 -44.36 -38.26
C ASP A 217 -1.10 -43.66 -38.14
N MET A 218 -1.11 -42.32 -38.03
CA MET A 218 -2.32 -41.49 -38.01
C MET A 218 -3.27 -41.87 -39.16
N GLY A 219 -2.73 -42.41 -40.27
CA GLY A 219 -3.49 -42.99 -41.37
C GLY A 219 -4.39 -44.17 -40.96
N HIS A 220 -3.91 -45.08 -40.10
CA HIS A 220 -4.69 -46.23 -39.62
C HIS A 220 -5.80 -45.78 -38.66
N LEU A 221 -5.50 -44.92 -37.68
CA LEU A 221 -6.51 -44.37 -36.77
C LEU A 221 -7.56 -43.57 -37.54
N LYS A 222 -7.15 -42.74 -38.51
CA LYS A 222 -8.06 -42.01 -39.40
C LYS A 222 -8.89 -42.95 -40.28
N GLY A 223 -8.31 -44.08 -40.70
CA GLY A 223 -9.01 -45.15 -41.42
C GLY A 223 -10.09 -45.81 -40.55
N GLU A 224 -9.75 -46.14 -39.31
CA GLU A 224 -10.68 -46.70 -38.32
C GLU A 224 -11.77 -45.71 -37.94
N ILE A 225 -11.44 -44.44 -37.69
CA ILE A 225 -12.42 -43.37 -37.42
C ILE A 225 -13.37 -43.20 -38.61
N LYS A 226 -12.85 -43.23 -39.85
CA LYS A 226 -13.71 -43.19 -41.05
C LYS A 226 -14.60 -44.42 -41.18
N ARG A 227 -14.08 -45.60 -40.84
CA ARG A 227 -14.86 -46.84 -40.83
C ARG A 227 -15.96 -46.76 -39.77
N LEU A 228 -15.64 -46.31 -38.56
CA LEU A 228 -16.59 -46.16 -37.46
C LEU A 228 -17.63 -45.06 -37.76
N ALA A 229 -17.23 -43.95 -38.36
CA ALA A 229 -18.15 -42.90 -38.81
C ALA A 229 -19.12 -43.45 -39.87
N LYS A 230 -18.61 -44.23 -40.82
CA LYS A 230 -19.45 -44.90 -41.83
C LYS A 230 -20.39 -45.92 -41.19
N GLU A 231 -19.92 -46.72 -40.24
CA GLU A 231 -20.74 -47.67 -39.49
C GLU A 231 -21.81 -46.95 -38.65
N MET A 232 -21.49 -45.80 -38.07
CA MET A 232 -22.43 -44.95 -37.33
C MET A 232 -23.46 -44.30 -38.24
N ASP A 233 -23.07 -43.82 -39.42
CA ASP A 233 -23.98 -43.29 -40.43
C ASP A 233 -24.90 -44.39 -40.98
N GLU A 234 -24.38 -45.59 -41.21
CA GLU A 234 -25.19 -46.75 -41.56
C GLU A 234 -26.15 -47.15 -40.45
N LEU A 235 -25.75 -47.06 -39.18
CA LEU A 235 -26.60 -47.36 -38.03
C LEU A 235 -27.66 -46.27 -37.83
N ASN A 236 -27.32 -45.00 -38.03
CA ASN A 236 -28.26 -43.88 -38.03
C ASN A 236 -29.24 -43.98 -39.21
N ALA A 237 -28.78 -44.38 -40.39
CA ALA A 237 -29.63 -44.65 -41.54
C ALA A 237 -30.57 -45.83 -41.27
N LYS A 238 -30.05 -46.93 -40.70
CA LYS A 238 -30.86 -48.09 -40.25
C LYS A 238 -31.86 -47.70 -39.16
N ARG A 239 -31.48 -46.84 -38.21
CA ARG A 239 -32.36 -46.31 -37.16
C ARG A 239 -33.45 -45.42 -37.75
N ARG A 240 -33.11 -44.52 -38.67
CA ARG A 240 -34.08 -43.69 -39.40
C ARG A 240 -35.02 -44.54 -40.25
N MET A 241 -34.51 -45.54 -40.97
CA MET A 241 -35.34 -46.47 -41.75
C MET A 241 -36.23 -47.35 -40.85
N ALA A 242 -35.73 -47.83 -39.72
CA ALA A 242 -36.52 -48.58 -38.74
C ALA A 242 -37.59 -47.70 -38.07
N GLN A 243 -37.31 -46.41 -37.82
CA GLN A 243 -38.29 -45.43 -37.34
C GLN A 243 -39.38 -45.15 -38.37
N ILE A 244 -39.03 -45.07 -39.66
CA ILE A 244 -40.01 -44.92 -40.75
C ILE A 244 -40.86 -46.20 -40.91
N ALA A 245 -40.25 -47.38 -40.76
CA ALA A 245 -40.94 -48.67 -40.90
C ALA A 245 -41.89 -48.99 -39.73
N ASN A 246 -41.60 -48.48 -38.52
CA ASN A 246 -42.45 -48.71 -37.33
C ASN A 246 -43.63 -47.74 -37.19
N GLY A 247 -43.87 -46.84 -38.16
CA GLY A 247 -45.07 -46.01 -38.20
C GLY A 247 -45.27 -45.02 -37.04
N ASP A 248 -44.28 -44.89 -36.15
CA ASP A 248 -44.25 -43.87 -35.11
C ASP A 248 -43.73 -42.56 -35.73
N ILE A 249 -44.64 -41.77 -36.31
CA ILE A 249 -44.43 -40.34 -36.49
C ILE A 249 -44.61 -39.68 -35.12
N ALA A 250 -43.73 -40.07 -34.21
CA ALA A 250 -43.35 -39.28 -33.07
C ALA A 250 -41.83 -39.14 -33.21
N VAL A 251 -41.44 -38.10 -33.94
CA VAL A 251 -40.43 -37.21 -33.37
C VAL A 251 -40.93 -37.02 -31.94
N LYS A 252 -40.34 -37.68 -30.95
CA LYS A 252 -40.43 -37.11 -29.61
C LYS A 252 -39.77 -35.75 -29.81
N PRO A 253 -40.51 -34.61 -29.86
CA PRO A 253 -39.85 -33.38 -29.53
C PRO A 253 -39.25 -33.66 -28.16
N SER A 254 -38.00 -33.24 -27.94
CA SER A 254 -37.43 -33.10 -26.61
C SER A 254 -38.59 -32.78 -25.66
N THR A 255 -38.86 -33.65 -24.70
CA THR A 255 -39.93 -33.39 -23.75
C THR A 255 -39.68 -32.00 -23.16
N PRO A 256 -40.69 -31.24 -22.70
CA PRO A 256 -40.44 -29.96 -22.03
C PRO A 256 -39.46 -30.09 -20.85
N PHE A 257 -39.24 -31.33 -20.37
CA PHE A 257 -38.19 -31.72 -19.47
C PHE A 257 -36.80 -31.73 -20.14
N ASP A 258 -36.63 -32.33 -21.31
CA ASP A 258 -35.37 -32.36 -22.05
C ASP A 258 -34.91 -30.94 -22.44
N THR A 259 -35.79 -30.04 -22.89
CA THR A 259 -35.41 -28.63 -23.17
C THR A 259 -34.98 -27.88 -21.91
N LYS A 260 -35.61 -28.21 -20.77
CA LYS A 260 -35.27 -27.61 -19.48
C LYS A 260 -33.95 -28.18 -18.94
N VAL A 261 -33.71 -29.46 -19.17
CA VAL A 261 -32.44 -30.13 -18.83
C VAL A 261 -31.32 -29.58 -19.71
N ASP A 262 -31.55 -29.42 -21.01
CA ASP A 262 -30.60 -28.80 -21.94
C ASP A 262 -30.27 -27.36 -21.52
N SER A 263 -31.29 -26.56 -21.14
CA SER A 263 -31.05 -25.19 -20.61
C SER A 263 -30.25 -25.18 -19.30
N ILE A 264 -30.41 -26.20 -18.45
CA ILE A 264 -29.62 -26.33 -17.23
C ILE A 264 -28.18 -26.70 -17.58
N TYR A 265 -27.97 -27.57 -18.57
CA TYR A 265 -26.63 -27.91 -19.05
C TYR A 265 -25.93 -26.75 -19.75
N GLU A 266 -26.67 -25.81 -20.34
CA GLU A 266 -26.11 -24.55 -20.87
C GLU A 266 -25.69 -23.58 -19.77
N ILE A 267 -26.44 -23.50 -18.66
CA ILE A 267 -26.14 -22.61 -17.52
C ILE A 267 -25.11 -23.22 -16.57
N LEU A 268 -24.97 -24.55 -16.54
CA LEU A 268 -24.08 -25.26 -15.62
C LEU A 268 -22.60 -24.81 -15.71
N PRO A 269 -22.00 -24.61 -16.91
CA PRO A 269 -20.61 -24.12 -17.03
C PRO A 269 -20.41 -22.73 -16.44
N GLU A 270 -21.41 -21.84 -16.58
CA GLU A 270 -21.37 -20.51 -15.97
C GLU A 270 -21.50 -20.59 -14.45
N MET A 271 -22.37 -21.48 -13.96
CA MET A 271 -22.53 -21.73 -12.53
C MET A 271 -21.28 -22.37 -11.93
N GLU A 272 -20.61 -23.29 -12.62
CA GLU A 272 -19.34 -23.88 -12.18
C GLU A 272 -18.22 -22.84 -12.08
N LYS A 273 -18.12 -21.92 -13.06
CA LYS A 273 -17.22 -20.76 -12.99
C LYS A 273 -17.56 -19.87 -11.79
N ALA A 274 -18.84 -19.56 -11.58
CA ALA A 274 -19.28 -18.74 -10.45
C ALA A 274 -18.99 -19.43 -9.10
N MET A 275 -19.28 -20.73 -8.97
CA MET A 275 -19.00 -21.52 -7.77
C MET A 275 -17.50 -21.58 -7.44
N ALA A 276 -16.62 -21.56 -8.43
CA ALA A 276 -15.17 -21.48 -8.21
C ALA A 276 -14.73 -20.13 -7.65
N VAL A 277 -15.41 -19.03 -8.02
CA VAL A 277 -15.04 -17.67 -7.63
C VAL A 277 -15.71 -17.21 -6.32
N VAL A 278 -16.91 -17.70 -6.01
CA VAL A 278 -17.68 -17.31 -4.81
C VAL A 278 -16.90 -17.48 -3.50
N PRO A 279 -16.17 -18.59 -3.22
CA PRO A 279 -15.40 -18.73 -1.99
C PRO A 279 -14.34 -17.63 -1.81
N ASN A 280 -13.69 -17.23 -2.91
CA ASN A 280 -12.69 -16.15 -2.90
C ASN A 280 -13.34 -14.79 -2.65
N LEU A 281 -14.51 -14.54 -3.23
CA LEU A 281 -15.30 -13.33 -2.96
C LEU A 281 -15.76 -13.27 -1.50
N VAL A 282 -16.23 -14.39 -0.94
CA VAL A 282 -16.63 -14.47 0.48
C VAL A 282 -15.43 -14.21 1.40
N SER A 283 -14.26 -14.75 1.07
CA SER A 283 -13.02 -14.48 1.82
C SER A 283 -12.65 -12.98 1.78
N ARG A 284 -12.65 -12.38 0.58
CA ARG A 284 -12.43 -10.93 0.42
C ARG A 284 -13.48 -10.11 1.16
N LEU A 285 -14.74 -10.50 1.12
CA LEU A 285 -15.84 -9.79 1.78
C LEU A 285 -15.76 -9.91 3.30
N LYS A 286 -15.26 -11.03 3.85
CA LYS A 286 -14.93 -11.15 5.28
C LYS A 286 -13.77 -10.23 5.69
N SER A 287 -12.69 -10.19 4.88
CA SER A 287 -11.58 -9.26 5.11
C SER A 287 -12.05 -7.81 5.03
N LEU A 288 -12.87 -7.49 4.03
CA LEU A 288 -13.43 -6.16 3.84
C LEU A 288 -14.41 -5.79 4.95
N HIS A 289 -15.22 -6.74 5.44
CA HIS A 289 -16.10 -6.52 6.58
C HIS A 289 -15.31 -6.16 7.84
N HIS A 290 -14.17 -6.81 8.07
CA HIS A 290 -13.28 -6.45 9.17
C HIS A 290 -12.78 -5.00 9.03
N VAL A 291 -12.32 -4.61 7.84
CA VAL A 291 -11.91 -3.22 7.55
C VAL A 291 -13.07 -2.24 7.74
N HIS A 292 -14.27 -2.56 7.25
CA HIS A 292 -15.45 -1.70 7.44
C HIS A 292 -15.84 -1.58 8.91
N ALA A 293 -15.71 -2.64 9.71
CA ALA A 293 -15.95 -2.58 11.14
C ALA A 293 -14.93 -1.64 11.84
N GLU A 294 -13.65 -1.73 11.49
CA GLU A 294 -12.62 -0.82 11.99
C GLU A 294 -12.85 0.64 11.57
N ILE A 295 -13.31 0.87 10.33
CA ILE A 295 -13.75 2.21 9.87
C ILE A 295 -14.92 2.70 10.72
N GLY A 296 -15.91 1.85 11.01
CA GLY A 296 -17.03 2.19 11.89
C GLY A 296 -16.58 2.59 13.29
N HIS A 297 -15.64 1.84 13.88
CA HIS A 297 -15.04 2.19 15.17
C HIS A 297 -14.25 3.50 15.11
N SER A 298 -13.52 3.75 14.02
CA SER A 298 -12.76 4.98 13.81
C SER A 298 -13.69 6.20 13.70
N VAL A 299 -14.80 6.08 12.99
CA VAL A 299 -15.82 7.14 12.90
C VAL A 299 -16.44 7.43 14.27
N SER A 300 -16.73 6.39 15.06
CA SER A 300 -17.21 6.57 16.43
C SER A 300 -16.18 7.29 17.30
N ALA A 301 -14.91 6.90 17.23
CA ALA A 301 -13.83 7.56 17.98
C ALA A 301 -13.68 9.04 17.58
N ILE A 302 -13.79 9.36 16.29
CA ILE A 302 -13.78 10.75 15.80
C ILE A 302 -14.99 11.52 16.34
N SER A 303 -16.18 10.91 16.38
CA SER A 303 -17.36 11.55 16.98
C SER A 303 -17.18 11.82 18.47
N ASP A 304 -16.53 10.92 19.20
CA ASP A 304 -16.25 11.13 20.62
C ASP A 304 -15.18 12.21 20.84
N ILE A 305 -14.15 12.26 19.98
CA ILE A 305 -13.19 13.37 19.97
C ILE A 305 -13.91 14.70 19.71
N ASP A 306 -14.83 14.77 18.74
CA ASP A 306 -15.60 15.98 18.46
C ASP A 306 -16.42 16.44 19.68
N LYS A 307 -17.09 15.51 20.38
CA LYS A 307 -17.78 15.82 21.64
C LYS A 307 -16.83 16.36 22.72
N THR A 308 -15.63 15.76 22.86
CA THR A 308 -14.64 16.26 23.83
C THR A 308 -14.14 17.65 23.46
N ILE A 309 -13.92 17.95 22.18
CA ILE A 309 -13.55 19.29 21.70
C ILE A 309 -14.66 20.29 22.00
N GLN A 310 -15.92 19.94 21.75
CA GLN A 310 -17.06 20.80 22.10
C GLN A 310 -17.14 21.06 23.62
N SER A 311 -16.89 20.05 24.46
CA SER A 311 -16.81 20.22 25.92
C SER A 311 -15.68 21.15 26.32
N LEU A 312 -14.47 20.96 25.77
CA LEU A 312 -13.31 21.81 26.04
C LEU A 312 -13.59 23.26 25.61
N HIS A 313 -14.28 23.47 24.50
CA HIS A 313 -14.67 24.81 24.06
C HIS A 313 -15.66 25.47 25.04
N LEU A 314 -16.61 24.71 25.60
CA LEU A 314 -17.52 25.20 26.62
C LEU A 314 -16.77 25.51 27.92
N GLU A 315 -15.87 24.64 28.36
CA GLU A 315 -15.02 24.84 29.54
C GLU A 315 -14.10 26.05 29.37
N MET A 316 -13.54 26.28 28.19
CA MET A 316 -12.71 27.45 27.91
C MET A 316 -13.54 28.74 28.00
N LYS A 317 -14.79 28.70 27.55
CA LYS A 317 -15.72 29.84 27.71
C LYS A 317 -16.02 30.11 29.18
N THR A 318 -16.34 29.09 29.97
CA THR A 318 -16.60 29.27 31.40
C THR A 318 -15.35 29.71 32.16
N TRP A 319 -14.17 29.24 31.75
CA TRP A 319 -12.91 29.71 32.32
C TRP A 319 -12.67 31.19 32.03
N ASN A 320 -12.98 31.66 30.82
CA ASN A 320 -12.92 33.08 30.49
C ASN A 320 -13.91 33.91 31.31
N GLU A 321 -15.15 33.45 31.44
CA GLU A 321 -16.16 34.12 32.29
C GLU A 321 -15.73 34.18 33.76
N ASN A 322 -15.12 33.11 34.29
CA ASN A 322 -14.58 33.07 35.64
C ASN A 322 -13.37 34.00 35.80
N LEU A 323 -12.49 34.07 34.79
CA LEU A 323 -11.36 35.00 34.78
C LEU A 323 -11.85 36.46 34.79
N ASP A 324 -12.88 36.77 34.01
CA ASP A 324 -13.51 38.09 34.01
C ASP A 324 -14.13 38.43 35.37
N GLN A 325 -14.79 37.47 36.03
CA GLN A 325 -15.30 37.65 37.39
C GLN A 325 -14.18 37.89 38.42
N VAL A 326 -13.06 37.15 38.31
CA VAL A 326 -11.89 37.33 39.18
C VAL A 326 -11.26 38.70 38.95
N ASN A 327 -11.10 39.13 37.69
CA ASN A 327 -10.58 40.47 37.36
C ASN A 327 -11.48 41.56 37.96
N LEU A 328 -12.80 41.42 37.82
CA LEU A 328 -13.76 42.37 38.39
C LEU A 328 -13.72 42.37 39.93
N ALA A 329 -13.56 41.20 40.55
CA ALA A 329 -13.39 41.08 41.99
C ALA A 329 -12.08 41.71 42.48
N ILE A 330 -10.98 41.55 41.74
CA ILE A 330 -9.69 42.20 42.00
C ILE A 330 -9.85 43.72 41.90
N ASP A 331 -10.48 44.24 40.85
CA ASP A 331 -10.73 45.67 40.67
C ASP A 331 -11.63 46.27 41.77
N ALA A 332 -12.62 45.51 42.24
CA ALA A 332 -13.43 45.91 43.38
C ALA A 332 -12.61 45.92 44.68
N HIS A 333 -11.69 44.96 44.85
CA HIS A 333 -10.82 44.89 46.02
C HIS A 333 -9.76 45.99 46.03
N THR A 334 -9.16 46.33 44.88
CA THR A 334 -8.19 47.43 44.75
C THR A 334 -8.85 48.76 45.10
N LYS A 335 -10.05 49.05 44.58
CA LYS A 335 -10.82 50.26 44.96
C LYS A 335 -11.14 50.33 46.45
N LYS A 336 -11.56 49.20 47.05
CA LYS A 336 -11.81 49.13 48.51
C LYS A 336 -10.53 49.35 49.31
N PHE A 337 -9.41 48.79 48.84
CA PHE A 337 -8.12 48.95 49.47
C PHE A 337 -7.63 50.40 49.39
N GLU A 338 -7.78 51.07 48.24
CA GLU A 338 -7.47 52.49 48.07
C GLU A 338 -8.31 53.38 48.99
N ALA A 339 -9.63 53.16 49.06
CA ALA A 339 -10.50 53.91 49.96
C ALA A 339 -10.14 53.68 51.45
N ASN A 340 -9.78 52.45 51.83
CA ASN A 340 -9.31 52.15 53.18
C ASN A 340 -7.96 52.81 53.46
N ARG A 341 -7.03 52.79 52.48
CA ARG A 341 -5.73 53.47 52.56
C ARG A 341 -5.91 54.97 52.81
N GLU A 342 -6.77 55.63 52.03
CA GLU A 342 -7.09 57.06 52.22
C GLU A 342 -7.70 57.32 53.61
N GLY A 343 -8.60 56.45 54.07
CA GLY A 343 -9.17 56.56 55.41
C GLY A 343 -8.14 56.39 56.54
N ILE A 344 -7.17 55.49 56.37
CA ILE A 344 -6.06 55.30 57.31
C ILE A 344 -5.11 56.50 57.26
N GLU A 345 -4.76 57.00 56.07
CA GLU A 345 -3.90 58.16 55.87
C GLU A 345 -4.51 59.42 56.52
N ALA A 346 -5.81 59.66 56.33
CA ALA A 346 -6.54 60.73 57.01
C ALA A 346 -6.57 60.57 58.54
N ARG A 347 -6.67 59.34 59.05
CA ARG A 347 -6.58 59.08 60.50
C ARG A 347 -5.19 59.34 61.04
N ILE A 348 -4.13 58.97 60.30
CA ILE A 348 -2.73 59.24 60.66
C ILE A 348 -2.49 60.75 60.68
N GLU A 349 -2.86 61.49 59.63
CA GLU A 349 -2.77 62.95 59.63
C GLU A 349 -3.52 63.58 60.81
N GLY A 350 -4.70 63.06 61.14
CA GLY A 350 -5.47 63.51 62.30
C GLY A 350 -4.73 63.28 63.62
N PHE A 351 -4.04 62.14 63.76
CA PHE A 351 -3.18 61.87 64.92
C PHE A 351 -1.95 62.77 64.93
N GLU A 352 -1.29 62.99 63.79
CA GLU A 352 -0.13 63.89 63.68
C GLU A 352 -0.48 65.33 64.08
N LYS A 353 -1.63 65.85 63.62
CA LYS A 353 -2.13 67.18 64.02
C LYS A 353 -2.36 67.26 65.52
N ARG A 354 -2.99 66.25 66.12
CA ARG A 354 -3.19 66.20 67.58
C ARG A 354 -1.88 66.07 68.36
N LEU A 355 -0.91 65.32 67.83
CA LEU A 355 0.42 65.21 68.42
C LEU A 355 1.16 66.55 68.37
N ALA A 356 1.04 67.27 67.24
CA ALA A 356 1.59 68.60 67.07
C ALA A 356 0.97 69.61 68.06
N ASP A 357 -0.35 69.57 68.25
CA ASP A 357 -1.04 70.41 69.23
C ASP A 357 -0.56 70.14 70.68
N ILE A 358 -0.32 68.87 71.03
CA ILE A 358 0.21 68.49 72.35
C ILE A 358 1.66 68.95 72.51
N SER A 359 2.50 68.77 71.48
CA SER A 359 3.91 69.22 71.50
C SER A 359 4.09 70.74 71.58
N ARG A 360 3.02 71.51 71.37
CA ARG A 360 3.01 72.98 71.43
C ARG A 360 2.52 73.52 72.78
N ILE A 361 2.05 72.64 73.66
CA ILE A 361 1.51 72.95 74.99
C ILE A 361 2.52 72.64 76.11
N GLU A 362 3.61 71.90 75.81
CA GLU A 362 4.86 71.92 76.57
C GLU A 362 5.77 73.06 76.09
#